data_AF-A0A7C5JGH3-F1
#
_entry.id   AF-A0A7C5JGH3-F1
#
_cell.length_a   1.000
_cell.length_b   1.000
_cell.length_c   1.000
_cell.angle_alpha   90.00
_cell.angle_beta   90.00
_cell.angle_gamma   90.00
#
_symmetry.space_group_name_H-M   'P 1'
#
loop_
_entity.id
_entity.type
_entity.pdbx_description
1 polymer ?
#
loop_
_entity_poly.entity_id
_entity_poly.type
_entity_poly.pdbx_seq_one_letter_code
_entity_poly.pdbx_strand_id
1 'polypeptide(L)'
;MKPTKMSKLLVLTLALFFAFNFSFAQDAYEIKVKLDSFPQKEIYLGYHLMDKQYIQDTIQINKNGYFIFKGEEALPGGVYLIILPPDNQYFPILISKGEQHFTIKANAKNPFKGIKIKGSPDNKLYYEYLTYLSTKIPIKNKLLEAYEKEGISEADKKALEKKL
;
A
#
# COMPACT_ATOMS: atom_id res chain seq x y z
N MET A 1 -11.01 -0.92 -63.67
CA MET A 1 -10.20 0.28 -63.32
C MET A 1 -9.02 -0.14 -62.46
N LYS A 2 -7.77 0.08 -62.91
CA LYS A 2 -6.57 -0.16 -62.09
C LYS A 2 -6.46 0.94 -61.04
N PRO A 3 -6.32 0.64 -59.74
CA PRO A 3 -6.16 1.66 -58.71
C PRO A 3 -4.90 2.49 -58.99
N THR A 4 -5.06 3.80 -59.14
CA THR A 4 -3.99 4.75 -59.38
C THR A 4 -3.08 4.85 -58.16
N LYS A 5 -1.76 5.06 -58.35
CA LYS A 5 -0.76 5.11 -57.26
C LYS A 5 -1.16 6.06 -56.11
N MET A 6 -1.88 7.14 -56.40
CA MET A 6 -2.39 8.08 -55.39
C MET A 6 -3.46 7.49 -54.46
N SER A 7 -4.32 6.58 -54.93
CA SER A 7 -5.33 5.94 -54.08
C SER A 7 -4.71 4.94 -53.10
N LYS A 8 -3.61 4.28 -53.50
CA LYS A 8 -2.84 3.38 -52.63
C LYS A 8 -2.07 4.16 -51.56
N LEU A 9 -1.53 5.33 -51.92
CA LEU A 9 -0.84 6.21 -50.96
C LEU A 9 -1.81 6.75 -49.91
N LEU A 10 -3.01 7.18 -50.33
CA LEU A 10 -4.05 7.70 -49.43
C LEU A 10 -4.53 6.64 -48.44
N VAL A 11 -4.78 5.41 -48.91
CA VAL A 11 -5.14 4.26 -48.06
C VAL A 11 -4.01 3.91 -47.08
N LEU A 12 -2.75 4.01 -47.49
CA LEU A 12 -1.59 3.77 -46.62
C LEU A 12 -1.48 4.82 -45.51
N THR A 13 -1.70 6.10 -45.81
CA THR A 13 -1.74 7.18 -44.78
C THR A 13 -2.89 7.03 -43.81
N LEU A 14 -4.08 6.60 -44.27
CA LEU A 14 -5.24 6.40 -43.40
C LEU A 14 -5.07 5.18 -42.48
N ALA A 15 -4.42 4.11 -42.97
CA ALA A 15 -4.04 2.96 -42.16
C ALA A 15 -2.97 3.30 -41.11
N LEU A 16 -2.01 4.19 -41.44
CA LEU A 16 -1.00 4.67 -40.49
C LEU A 16 -1.61 5.54 -39.38
N PHE A 17 -2.64 6.35 -39.70
CA PHE A 17 -3.34 7.18 -38.72
C PHE A 17 -4.13 6.35 -37.70
N PHE A 18 -4.69 5.21 -38.11
CA PHE A 18 -5.40 4.28 -37.20
C PHE A 18 -4.44 3.52 -36.28
N ALA A 19 -3.21 3.23 -36.74
CA ALA A 19 -2.17 2.60 -35.93
C ALA A 19 -1.59 3.52 -34.84
N PHE A 20 -1.87 4.83 -34.90
CA PHE A 20 -1.49 5.83 -33.90
C PHE A 20 -2.49 6.01 -32.76
N ASN A 21 -3.54 5.18 -32.69
CA ASN A 21 -4.24 4.96 -31.42
C ASN A 21 -3.29 4.18 -30.50
N PHE A 22 -2.28 4.89 -30.01
CA PHE A 22 -1.47 4.52 -28.88
C PHE A 22 -2.41 3.97 -27.83
N SER A 23 -2.21 2.71 -27.46
CA SER A 23 -2.60 2.22 -26.15
C SER A 23 -1.97 3.15 -25.12
N PHE A 24 -2.69 4.21 -24.74
CA PHE A 24 -2.55 4.75 -23.40
C PHE A 24 -2.88 3.57 -22.52
N ALA A 25 -1.86 2.94 -21.95
CA ALA A 25 -2.06 2.11 -20.79
C ALA A 25 -2.77 3.02 -19.80
N GLN A 26 -4.08 2.83 -19.65
CA GLN A 26 -4.82 3.37 -18.52
C GLN A 26 -3.98 2.97 -17.31
N ASP A 27 -3.50 3.94 -16.54
CA ASP A 27 -2.70 3.73 -15.34
C ASP A 27 -3.56 3.10 -14.23
N ALA A 28 -4.29 2.04 -14.54
CA ALA A 28 -5.14 1.30 -13.63
C ALA A 28 -4.35 0.87 -12.39
N TYR A 29 -5.06 0.72 -11.27
CA TYR A 29 -4.47 0.16 -10.07
C TYR A 29 -5.05 -1.21 -9.75
N GLU A 30 -4.23 -2.04 -9.12
CA GLU A 30 -4.66 -3.31 -8.54
C GLU A 30 -3.88 -3.59 -7.25
N ILE A 31 -4.58 -3.53 -6.13
CA ILE A 31 -4.03 -3.79 -4.80
C ILE A 31 -4.65 -5.07 -4.26
N LYS A 32 -3.85 -6.12 -4.19
CA LYS A 32 -4.27 -7.43 -3.67
C LYS A 32 -3.89 -7.57 -2.21
N VAL A 33 -4.85 -7.85 -1.36
CA VAL A 33 -4.63 -8.06 0.08
C VAL A 33 -5.05 -9.48 0.45
N LYS A 34 -4.16 -10.19 1.15
CA LYS A 34 -4.43 -11.50 1.75
C LYS A 34 -4.25 -11.41 3.26
N LEU A 35 -5.30 -11.74 4.00
CA LEU A 35 -5.31 -11.66 5.45
C LEU A 35 -5.39 -13.06 6.06
N ASP A 36 -4.38 -13.42 6.83
CA ASP A 36 -4.40 -14.61 7.68
C ASP A 36 -5.18 -14.28 8.97
N SER A 37 -5.93 -15.26 9.50
CA SER A 37 -6.71 -15.13 10.75
C SER A 37 -7.78 -14.04 10.74
N PHE A 38 -8.34 -13.71 9.56
CA PHE A 38 -9.42 -12.74 9.41
C PHE A 38 -10.75 -13.45 9.11
N PRO A 39 -11.73 -13.43 10.04
CA PRO A 39 -12.99 -14.17 9.86
C PRO A 39 -13.99 -13.45 8.96
N GLN A 40 -13.83 -12.14 8.74
CA GLN A 40 -14.77 -11.36 7.95
C GLN A 40 -14.52 -11.54 6.45
N LYS A 41 -15.58 -11.30 5.68
CA LYS A 41 -15.57 -11.42 4.23
C LYS A 41 -15.45 -10.08 3.50
N GLU A 42 -15.28 -9.00 4.25
CA GLU A 42 -15.24 -7.64 3.73
C GLU A 42 -14.14 -6.83 4.42
N ILE A 43 -13.50 -5.95 3.66
CA ILE A 43 -12.58 -4.91 4.16
C ILE A 43 -12.85 -3.60 3.41
N TYR A 44 -12.35 -2.49 3.95
CA TYR A 44 -12.49 -1.18 3.33
C TYR A 44 -11.14 -0.58 2.96
N LEU A 45 -11.12 0.19 1.87
CA LEU A 45 -10.04 1.13 1.56
C LEU A 45 -10.48 2.50 2.04
N GLY A 46 -9.69 3.14 2.87
CA GLY A 46 -9.93 4.50 3.33
C GLY A 46 -8.72 5.41 3.16
N TYR A 47 -8.91 6.68 3.49
CA TYR A 47 -7.86 7.69 3.52
C TYR A 47 -8.13 8.73 4.60
N HIS A 48 -7.09 9.45 4.98
CA HIS A 48 -7.20 10.61 5.86
C HIS A 48 -7.42 11.88 5.06
N LEU A 49 -8.39 12.69 5.48
CA LEU A 49 -8.54 14.08 5.05
C LEU A 49 -8.67 14.93 6.32
N MET A 50 -7.61 15.69 6.60
CA MET A 50 -7.46 16.46 7.84
C MET A 50 -7.58 15.57 9.08
N ASP A 51 -8.54 15.86 9.95
CA ASP A 51 -8.83 15.14 11.19
C ASP A 51 -9.77 13.95 11.00
N LYS A 52 -10.24 13.69 9.78
CA LYS A 52 -11.27 12.68 9.48
C LYS A 52 -10.74 11.53 8.64
N GLN A 53 -11.33 10.36 8.85
CA GLN A 53 -11.13 9.17 8.03
C GLN A 53 -12.35 8.97 7.14
N TYR A 54 -12.10 8.72 5.86
CA TYR A 54 -13.15 8.46 4.86
C TYR A 54 -12.95 7.08 4.27
N ILE A 55 -14.06 6.36 4.07
CA ILE A 55 -14.07 5.11 3.30
C ILE A 55 -14.21 5.48 1.82
N GLN A 56 -13.29 4.99 1.00
CA GLN A 56 -13.29 5.15 -0.43
C GLN A 56 -13.95 3.96 -1.14
N ASP A 57 -13.66 2.74 -0.70
CA ASP A 57 -14.13 1.52 -1.36
C ASP A 57 -14.36 0.38 -0.37
N THR A 58 -15.25 -0.53 -0.75
CA THR A 58 -15.66 -1.70 0.02
C THR A 58 -15.50 -2.95 -0.84
N ILE A 59 -14.66 -3.88 -0.40
CA ILE A 59 -14.37 -5.08 -1.18
C ILE A 59 -14.66 -6.36 -0.40
N GLN A 60 -15.27 -7.31 -1.10
CA GLN A 60 -15.48 -8.65 -0.57
C GLN A 60 -14.36 -9.61 -0.96
N ILE A 61 -14.11 -10.60 -0.11
CA ILE A 61 -13.13 -11.66 -0.37
C ILE A 61 -13.53 -12.49 -1.59
N ASN A 62 -12.59 -12.74 -2.48
CA ASN A 62 -12.81 -13.59 -3.64
C ASN A 62 -12.61 -15.08 -3.33
N LYS A 63 -12.92 -15.94 -4.31
CA LYS A 63 -12.77 -17.41 -4.20
C LYS A 63 -11.34 -17.89 -3.89
N ASN A 64 -10.34 -17.08 -4.17
CA ASN A 64 -8.91 -17.39 -3.95
C ASN A 64 -8.39 -16.88 -2.59
N GLY A 65 -9.27 -16.30 -1.76
CA GLY A 65 -8.93 -15.75 -0.46
C GLY A 65 -8.18 -14.41 -0.54
N TYR A 66 -8.42 -13.62 -1.59
CA TYR A 66 -7.88 -12.27 -1.74
C TYR A 66 -9.00 -11.23 -1.73
N PHE A 67 -8.71 -10.10 -1.11
CA PHE A 67 -9.42 -8.85 -1.31
C PHE A 67 -8.68 -8.06 -2.40
N ILE A 68 -9.39 -7.55 -3.40
CA ILE A 68 -8.77 -6.91 -4.56
C ILE A 68 -9.42 -5.55 -4.81
N PHE A 69 -8.73 -4.49 -4.43
CA PHE A 69 -9.09 -3.13 -4.83
C PHE A 69 -8.53 -2.87 -6.22
N LYS A 70 -9.36 -2.38 -7.15
CA LYS A 70 -8.93 -2.07 -8.52
C LYS A 70 -9.77 -0.96 -9.14
N GLY A 71 -9.16 -0.20 -10.04
CA GLY A 71 -9.82 0.86 -10.80
C GLY A 71 -9.12 1.10 -12.13
N GLU A 72 -9.82 1.70 -13.10
CA GLU A 72 -9.29 1.98 -14.44
C GLU A 72 -8.31 3.17 -14.47
N GLU A 73 -8.34 4.02 -13.46
CA GLU A 73 -7.47 5.19 -13.32
C GLU A 73 -6.50 4.99 -12.15
N ALA A 74 -5.35 5.68 -12.20
CA ALA A 74 -4.35 5.60 -11.14
C ALA A 74 -4.92 6.09 -9.82
N LEU A 75 -4.64 5.35 -8.76
CA LEU A 75 -4.94 5.83 -7.43
C LEU A 75 -3.99 7.00 -7.11
N PRO A 76 -4.50 8.15 -6.65
CA PRO A 76 -3.66 9.28 -6.27
C PRO A 76 -2.59 8.88 -5.26
N GLY A 77 -1.42 9.49 -5.37
CA GLY A 77 -0.32 9.21 -4.45
C GLY A 77 -0.64 9.68 -3.03
N GLY A 78 -0.31 8.86 -2.03
CA GLY A 78 -0.59 9.18 -0.63
C GLY A 78 -0.66 7.97 0.29
N VAL A 79 -1.01 8.21 1.54
CA VAL A 79 -1.23 7.17 2.54
C VAL A 79 -2.71 6.80 2.57
N TYR A 80 -2.99 5.54 2.31
CA TYR A 80 -4.32 4.93 2.39
C TYR A 80 -4.37 3.97 3.56
N LEU A 81 -5.57 3.58 3.96
CA LEU A 81 -5.83 2.69 5.09
C LEU A 81 -6.56 1.45 4.59
N ILE A 82 -6.04 0.28 4.92
CA ILE A 82 -6.82 -0.95 4.85
C ILE A 82 -7.52 -1.13 6.19
N ILE A 83 -8.85 -1.01 6.19
CA ILE A 83 -9.68 -1.02 7.39
C ILE A 83 -10.37 -2.38 7.52
N LEU A 84 -10.27 -2.95 8.72
CA LEU A 84 -10.72 -4.29 9.09
C LEU A 84 -11.92 -4.18 10.03
N PRO A 85 -13.15 -4.48 9.56
CA PRO A 85 -14.31 -4.58 10.43
C PRO A 85 -14.23 -5.80 11.37
N PRO A 86 -15.03 -5.82 12.47
CA PRO A 86 -15.95 -4.76 12.92
C PRO A 86 -15.28 -3.69 13.78
N ASP A 87 -14.09 -3.95 14.32
CA ASP A 87 -13.44 -3.08 15.32
C ASP A 87 -12.74 -1.87 14.69
N ASN A 88 -12.83 -1.71 13.37
CA ASN A 88 -12.17 -0.66 12.58
C ASN A 88 -10.65 -0.59 12.82
N GLN A 89 -10.02 -1.72 13.14
CA GLN A 89 -8.56 -1.83 13.11
C GLN A 89 -8.08 -1.56 11.69
N TYR A 90 -6.94 -0.91 11.53
CA TYR A 90 -6.43 -0.61 10.20
C TYR A 90 -4.90 -0.70 10.13
N PHE A 91 -4.39 -0.80 8.91
CA PHE A 91 -2.97 -0.60 8.63
C PHE A 91 -2.78 0.31 7.42
N PRO A 92 -1.77 1.20 7.48
CA PRO A 92 -1.50 2.15 6.40
C PRO A 92 -0.79 1.46 5.23
N ILE A 93 -1.12 1.86 4.01
CA ILE A 93 -0.41 1.51 2.79
C ILE A 93 -0.04 2.80 2.05
N LEU A 94 1.12 2.81 1.40
CA LEU A 94 1.59 3.92 0.59
C LEU A 94 1.25 3.68 -0.88
N ILE A 95 0.72 4.68 -1.55
CA ILE A 95 0.54 4.69 -2.99
C ILE A 95 1.58 5.64 -3.56
N SER A 96 2.59 5.07 -4.20
CA SER A 96 3.66 5.82 -4.85
C SER A 96 3.44 5.90 -6.35
N LYS A 97 3.97 6.96 -6.96
CA LYS A 97 3.96 7.11 -8.42
C LYS A 97 4.74 5.95 -9.05
N GLY A 98 4.08 5.14 -9.86
CA GLY A 98 4.66 3.96 -10.50
C GLY A 98 4.46 2.63 -9.76
N GLU A 99 3.91 2.64 -8.54
CA GLU A 99 3.62 1.44 -7.75
C GLU A 99 2.10 1.23 -7.60
N GLN A 100 1.40 1.10 -8.72
CA GLN A 100 -0.07 0.94 -8.75
C GLN A 100 -0.53 -0.53 -8.69
N HIS A 101 0.40 -1.48 -8.79
CA HIS A 101 0.11 -2.92 -8.83
C HIS A 101 0.96 -3.67 -7.82
N PHE A 102 0.37 -4.07 -6.70
CA PHE A 102 1.10 -4.78 -5.66
C PHE A 102 0.22 -5.73 -4.85
N THR A 103 0.89 -6.60 -4.10
CA THR A 103 0.24 -7.59 -3.24
C THR A 103 0.79 -7.50 -1.83
N ILE A 104 -0.12 -7.48 -0.86
CA ILE A 104 0.14 -7.50 0.56
C ILE A 104 -0.38 -8.83 1.13
N LYS A 105 0.44 -9.49 1.94
CA LYS A 105 0.01 -10.58 2.81
C LYS A 105 0.34 -10.20 4.26
N ALA A 106 -0.66 -10.24 5.13
CA ALA A 106 -0.53 -9.87 6.54
C ALA A 106 -1.37 -10.77 7.46
N ASN A 107 -1.10 -10.74 8.76
CA ASN A 107 -1.98 -11.32 9.77
C ASN A 107 -2.91 -10.22 10.30
N ALA A 108 -4.24 -10.43 10.25
CA ALA A 108 -5.19 -9.40 10.66
C ALA A 108 -5.08 -8.98 12.14
N LYS A 109 -4.60 -9.88 13.03
CA LYS A 109 -4.39 -9.56 14.45
C LYS A 109 -3.12 -8.75 14.71
N ASN A 110 -2.16 -8.79 13.78
CA ASN A 110 -0.91 -8.05 13.89
C ASN A 110 -0.35 -7.76 12.50
N PRO A 111 -0.93 -6.78 11.78
CA PRO A 111 -0.59 -6.53 10.38
C PRO A 111 0.85 -5.99 10.22
N PHE A 112 1.43 -5.41 11.27
CA PHE A 112 2.80 -4.89 11.24
C PHE A 112 3.87 -5.98 11.41
N LYS A 113 3.53 -7.13 12.01
CA LYS A 113 4.48 -8.21 12.25
C LYS A 113 4.43 -9.24 11.13
N GLY A 114 5.51 -9.33 10.35
CA GLY A 114 5.67 -10.36 9.32
C GLY A 114 4.84 -10.11 8.06
N ILE A 115 4.49 -8.85 7.79
CA ILE A 115 3.89 -8.43 6.52
C ILE A 115 4.82 -8.79 5.36
N LYS A 116 4.22 -9.24 4.25
CA LYS A 116 4.95 -9.55 3.02
C LYS A 116 4.36 -8.71 1.89
N ILE A 117 5.21 -7.94 1.24
CA ILE A 117 4.83 -7.04 0.15
C ILE A 117 5.56 -7.46 -1.11
N LYS A 118 4.85 -7.48 -2.24
CA LYS A 118 5.39 -7.74 -3.59
C LYS A 118 4.90 -6.65 -4.54
N GLY A 119 5.78 -6.14 -5.40
CA GLY A 119 5.44 -5.12 -6.39
C GLY A 119 5.39 -3.68 -5.86
N SER A 120 5.76 -3.45 -4.60
CA SER A 120 5.87 -2.11 -4.00
C SER A 120 7.10 -1.98 -3.10
N PRO A 121 8.27 -1.67 -3.68
CA PRO A 121 9.47 -1.28 -2.94
C PRO A 121 9.24 -0.24 -1.85
N ASP A 122 8.44 0.79 -2.10
CA ASP A 122 8.23 1.87 -1.13
C ASP A 122 7.44 1.40 0.10
N ASN A 123 6.37 0.60 -0.08
CA ASN A 123 5.71 -0.02 1.07
C ASN A 123 6.66 -0.95 1.83
N LYS A 124 7.51 -1.71 1.12
CA LYS A 124 8.47 -2.59 1.78
C LYS A 124 9.40 -1.78 2.70
N LEU A 125 9.98 -0.69 2.19
CA LEU A 125 10.84 0.21 2.96
C LEU A 125 10.08 0.86 4.13
N TYR A 126 8.84 1.30 3.88
CA TYR A 126 7.99 1.89 4.91
C TYR A 126 7.76 0.93 6.08
N TYR A 127 7.45 -0.34 5.81
CA TYR A 127 7.24 -1.34 6.85
C TYR A 127 8.53 -1.82 7.53
N GLU A 128 9.66 -1.82 6.82
CA GLU A 128 10.98 -2.03 7.43
C GLU A 128 11.27 -0.93 8.45
N TYR A 129 10.97 0.33 8.12
CA TYR A 129 11.09 1.46 9.04
C TYR A 129 10.13 1.38 10.23
N LEU A 130 8.84 1.07 10.00
CA LEU A 130 7.88 0.87 11.10
C LEU A 130 8.32 -0.27 12.03
N THR A 131 8.86 -1.35 11.48
CA THR A 131 9.42 -2.46 12.27
C THR A 131 10.60 -1.98 13.10
N TYR A 132 11.53 -1.23 12.51
CA TYR A 132 12.64 -0.63 13.24
C TYR A 132 12.15 0.25 14.40
N LEU A 133 11.22 1.18 14.16
CA LEU A 133 10.63 2.03 15.19
C LEU A 133 9.99 1.24 16.32
N SER A 134 9.29 0.14 16.01
CA SER A 134 8.66 -0.71 17.01
C SER A 134 9.66 -1.32 18.01
N THR A 135 10.92 -1.48 17.60
CA THR A 135 12.00 -1.94 18.49
C THR A 135 12.60 -0.82 19.35
N LYS A 136 12.60 0.42 18.84
CA LYS A 136 13.26 1.57 19.46
C LYS A 136 12.36 2.33 20.44
N ILE A 137 11.07 2.48 20.12
CA ILE A 137 10.12 3.22 20.96
C ILE A 137 10.06 2.67 22.40
N PRO A 138 9.96 1.34 22.65
CA PRO A 138 9.94 0.82 24.01
C PRO A 138 11.23 1.10 24.79
N ILE A 139 12.38 1.08 24.12
CA ILE A 139 13.68 1.40 24.73
C ILE A 139 13.71 2.87 25.13
N LYS A 140 13.30 3.75 24.20
CA LYS A 140 13.17 5.20 24.45
C LYS A 140 12.26 5.47 25.65
N ASN A 141 11.08 4.86 25.70
CA ASN A 141 10.12 5.08 26.78
C ASN A 141 10.68 4.62 28.14
N LYS A 142 11.33 3.45 28.19
CA LYS A 142 12.03 2.98 29.40
C LYS A 142 13.14 3.92 29.85
N LEU A 143 13.87 4.50 28.89
CA LEU A 143 14.93 5.47 29.19
C LEU A 143 14.34 6.77 29.76
N LEU A 144 13.23 7.27 29.22
CA LEU A 144 12.52 8.44 29.76
C LEU A 144 12.02 8.18 31.19
N GLU A 145 11.39 7.04 31.43
CA GLU A 145 10.97 6.62 32.79
C GLU A 145 12.16 6.55 33.77
N ALA A 146 13.35 6.17 33.30
CA ALA A 146 14.57 6.12 34.09
C ALA A 146 15.16 7.49 34.42
N TYR A 147 14.93 8.51 33.59
CA TYR A 147 15.30 9.88 33.90
C TYR A 147 14.32 10.54 34.87
N GLU A 148 13.04 10.17 34.80
CA GLU A 148 11.97 10.74 35.64
C GLU A 148 11.92 10.14 37.05
N LYS A 149 12.32 8.88 37.23
CA LYS A 149 12.32 8.20 38.54
C LYS A 149 13.73 8.07 39.12
N GLU A 150 13.95 8.62 40.31
CA GLU A 150 15.13 8.33 41.14
C GLU A 150 15.10 6.85 41.58
N GLY A 151 15.63 5.94 40.75
CA GLY A 151 15.64 4.52 41.10
C GLY A 151 16.22 3.56 40.05
N ILE A 152 16.48 4.00 38.81
CA ILE A 152 17.19 3.18 37.82
C ILE A 152 18.69 3.48 37.88
N SER A 153 19.51 2.42 37.93
CA SER A 153 20.96 2.55 38.05
C SER A 153 21.57 3.21 36.81
N GLU A 154 22.67 3.94 36.99
CA GLU A 154 23.44 4.52 35.87
C GLU A 154 23.95 3.46 34.88
N ALA A 155 24.14 2.22 35.33
CA ALA A 155 24.49 1.10 34.46
C ALA A 155 23.33 0.72 33.52
N ASP A 156 22.10 0.70 34.03
CA ASP A 156 20.90 0.38 33.25
C ASP A 156 20.58 1.48 32.24
N LYS A 157 20.77 2.76 32.62
CA LYS A 157 20.64 3.90 31.69
C LYS A 157 21.57 3.77 30.49
N LYS A 158 22.87 3.56 30.75
CA LYS A 158 23.88 3.34 29.68
C LYS A 158 23.59 2.12 28.83
N ALA A 159 23.03 1.06 29.41
CA ALA A 159 22.64 -0.14 28.66
C ALA A 159 21.46 0.11 27.72
N LEU A 160 20.52 0.98 28.09
CA LEU A 160 19.39 1.39 27.24
C LEU A 160 19.84 2.33 26.12
N GLU A 161 20.71 3.30 26.41
CA GLU A 161 21.30 4.21 25.41
C GLU A 161 22.02 3.46 24.28
N LYS A 162 22.78 2.40 24.61
CA LYS A 162 23.46 1.57 23.60
C LYS A 162 22.52 0.78 22.70
N LYS A 163 21.26 0.61 23.09
CA LYS A 163 20.25 -0.14 22.31
C LYS A 163 19.38 0.78 21.45
N LEU A 164 19.41 2.09 21.68
CA LEU A 164 18.88 3.11 20.77
C LEU A 164 19.71 3.17 19.50
#